data_AF-A0A2W6NE41-F1
#
_entry.id   AF-A0A2W6NE41-F1
#
_cell.length_a   1.000
_cell.length_b   1.000
_cell.length_c   1.000
_cell.angle_alpha   90.00
_cell.angle_beta   90.00
_cell.angle_gamma   90.00
#
_symmetry.space_group_name_H-M   'P 1'
#
loop_
_entity.id
_entity.type
_entity.pdbx_description
1 polymer ?
#
loop_
_entity_poly.entity_id
_entity_poly.type
_entity_poly.pdbx_seq_one_letter_code
_entity_poly.pdbx_strand_id
1 'polypeptide(L)'
;MNKPFYKLKRFYIPCSLLVVLIIFISLAYHFLYRPLELIFWDRYYHKKEYQSAKDMYKLFKSNEEEFKKVFKEQNLNQELKTNQKELLNYMHYFKKDFKFMQILGLDNAYLVALKNKDVLFGLQMQNNLDYFYLASNSTDLEEINNYLNIVDNFLVFMSEIEKLPPKYNLGKIMFEINFMNYNTLFFGFTLDKNFICSIPQKEQLLENMINSYEKMNLFHDVDLKFQDQELYEAIYITKELNYFINIAKGRLKACRR
;
A
#
# COMPACT_ATOMS: atom_id res chain seq x y z
N MET A 1 -35.55 19.94 -58.37
CA MET A 1 -34.66 20.90 -57.69
C MET A 1 -33.95 20.20 -56.54
N ASN A 2 -32.67 19.85 -56.72
CA ASN A 2 -31.86 19.14 -55.75
C ASN A 2 -31.44 20.09 -54.61
N LYS A 3 -31.99 19.88 -53.41
CA LYS A 3 -31.58 20.59 -52.19
C LYS A 3 -30.13 20.22 -51.83
N PRO A 4 -29.35 21.14 -51.24
CA PRO A 4 -27.90 21.03 -51.17
C PRO A 4 -27.47 20.16 -49.99
N PHE A 5 -27.46 18.84 -50.18
CA PHE A 5 -26.89 17.87 -49.23
C PHE A 5 -25.42 18.17 -48.86
N TYR A 6 -24.71 18.93 -49.69
CA TYR A 6 -23.33 19.36 -49.45
C TYR A 6 -23.18 20.34 -48.26
N LYS A 7 -24.21 21.17 -47.95
CA LYS A 7 -24.10 22.16 -46.86
C LYS A 7 -24.25 21.54 -45.47
N LEU A 8 -24.97 20.42 -45.31
CA LEU A 8 -25.06 19.73 -44.02
C LEU A 8 -23.77 18.99 -43.65
N LYS A 9 -23.10 18.33 -44.61
CA LYS A 9 -21.85 17.58 -44.36
C LYS A 9 -20.75 18.44 -43.70
N ARG A 10 -20.68 19.74 -44.02
CA ARG A 10 -19.65 20.66 -43.50
C ARG A 10 -19.83 21.02 -42.02
N PHE A 11 -21.03 20.85 -41.45
CA PHE A 11 -21.32 21.07 -40.02
C PHE A 11 -21.25 19.77 -39.20
N TYR A 12 -21.65 18.63 -39.77
CA TYR A 12 -21.60 17.34 -39.07
C TYR A 12 -20.16 16.87 -38.80
N ILE A 13 -19.20 17.14 -39.68
CA ILE A 13 -17.78 16.75 -39.50
C ILE A 13 -17.16 17.46 -38.28
N PRO A 14 -17.19 18.80 -38.14
CA PRO A 14 -16.64 19.47 -36.96
C PRO A 14 -17.41 19.16 -35.68
N CYS A 15 -18.74 19.02 -35.71
CA CYS A 15 -19.50 18.62 -34.52
C CYS A 15 -19.20 17.17 -34.09
N SER A 16 -19.05 16.24 -35.04
CA SER A 16 -18.69 14.85 -34.72
C SER A 16 -17.28 14.74 -34.13
N LEU A 17 -16.29 15.49 -34.67
CA LEU A 17 -14.95 15.59 -34.11
C LEU A 17 -14.96 16.16 -32.69
N LEU A 18 -15.77 17.19 -32.43
CA LEU A 18 -15.90 17.81 -31.11
C LEU A 18 -16.51 16.84 -30.09
N VAL A 19 -17.54 16.09 -30.48
CA VAL A 19 -18.14 15.04 -29.62
C VAL A 19 -17.14 13.92 -29.34
N VAL A 20 -16.41 13.44 -30.35
CA VAL A 20 -15.36 12.42 -30.17
C VAL A 20 -14.25 12.93 -29.24
N LEU A 21 -13.84 14.19 -29.38
CA LEU A 21 -12.85 14.81 -28.50
C LEU A 21 -13.34 14.88 -27.05
N ILE A 22 -14.59 15.29 -26.81
CA ILE A 22 -15.19 15.34 -25.46
C ILE A 22 -15.23 13.95 -24.85
N ILE A 23 -15.66 12.93 -25.60
CA ILE A 23 -15.67 11.54 -25.14
C ILE A 23 -14.24 11.08 -24.80
N PHE A 24 -13.27 11.42 -25.65
CA PHE A 24 -11.87 11.04 -25.43
C PHE A 24 -11.29 11.71 -24.19
N ILE A 25 -11.53 13.01 -23.98
CA ILE A 25 -11.12 13.75 -22.78
C ILE A 25 -11.81 13.20 -21.54
N SER A 26 -13.10 12.86 -21.63
CA SER A 26 -13.85 12.29 -20.52
C SER A 26 -13.34 10.90 -20.13
N LEU A 27 -13.04 10.04 -21.12
CA LEU A 27 -12.43 8.72 -20.88
C LEU A 27 -11.00 8.86 -20.36
N ALA A 28 -10.21 9.79 -20.91
CA ALA A 28 -8.87 10.09 -20.43
C ALA A 28 -8.90 10.58 -18.98
N TYR A 29 -9.79 11.50 -18.63
CA TYR A 29 -9.98 11.94 -17.25
C TYR A 29 -10.40 10.77 -16.35
N HIS A 30 -11.41 10.00 -16.76
CA HIS A 30 -11.91 8.91 -15.93
C HIS A 30 -10.93 7.75 -15.72
N PHE A 31 -10.03 7.49 -16.68
CA PHE A 31 -9.08 6.36 -16.60
C PHE A 31 -7.65 6.77 -16.24
N LEU A 32 -7.21 7.98 -16.61
CA LEU A 32 -5.84 8.42 -16.38
C LEU A 32 -5.71 9.30 -15.14
N TYR A 33 -6.79 9.98 -14.69
CA TYR A 33 -6.70 10.89 -13.55
C TYR A 33 -6.12 10.19 -12.33
N ARG A 34 -6.70 9.06 -11.91
CA ARG A 34 -6.27 8.33 -10.71
C ARG A 34 -4.81 7.84 -10.78
N PRO A 35 -4.36 7.07 -11.79
CA PRO A 35 -2.96 6.64 -11.83
C PRO A 35 -1.96 7.80 -11.99
N LEU A 36 -2.33 8.88 -12.69
CA LEU A 36 -1.48 10.06 -12.82
C LEU A 36 -1.44 10.90 -11.53
N GLU A 37 -2.56 11.00 -10.81
CA GLU A 37 -2.66 11.64 -9.49
C GLU A 37 -1.72 10.95 -8.51
N LEU A 38 -1.65 9.62 -8.52
CA LEU A 38 -0.72 8.86 -7.69
C LEU A 38 0.76 9.17 -8.02
N ILE A 39 1.12 9.17 -9.31
CA ILE A 39 2.48 9.53 -9.75
C ILE A 39 2.82 10.98 -9.37
N PHE A 40 1.86 11.90 -9.52
CA PHE A 40 2.03 13.29 -9.14
C PHE A 40 2.22 13.42 -7.62
N TRP A 41 1.40 12.73 -6.84
CA TRP A 41 1.53 12.67 -5.38
C TRP A 41 2.92 12.20 -4.96
N ASP A 42 3.41 11.12 -5.56
CA ASP A 42 4.73 10.56 -5.26
C ASP A 42 5.86 11.55 -5.53
N ARG A 43 5.76 12.28 -6.64
CA ARG A 43 6.78 13.26 -7.03
C ARG A 43 6.83 14.49 -6.11
N TYR A 44 5.68 14.96 -5.65
CA TYR A 44 5.59 16.29 -5.01
C TYR A 44 5.31 16.25 -3.50
N TYR A 45 4.63 15.22 -3.00
CA TYR A 45 4.12 15.19 -1.62
C TYR A 45 4.70 14.06 -0.78
N HIS A 46 4.92 12.88 -1.38
CA HIS A 46 5.35 11.68 -0.66
C HIS A 46 6.53 11.92 0.30
N LYS A 47 7.61 12.57 -0.16
CA LYS A 47 8.79 12.81 0.68
C LYS A 47 8.47 13.56 1.98
N LYS A 48 7.58 14.55 1.91
CA LYS A 48 7.19 15.34 3.07
C LYS A 48 6.33 14.51 4.02
N GLU A 49 5.30 13.85 3.49
CA GLU A 49 4.38 13.02 4.27
C GLU A 49 5.11 11.84 4.95
N TYR A 50 6.00 11.17 4.22
CA TYR A 50 6.84 10.10 4.75
C TYR A 50 7.74 10.59 5.90
N GLN A 51 8.38 11.75 5.72
CA GLN A 51 9.23 12.31 6.76
C GLN A 51 8.43 12.70 8.01
N SER A 52 7.24 13.29 7.84
CA SER A 52 6.32 13.58 8.94
C SER A 52 5.91 12.32 9.70
N ALA A 53 5.52 11.25 9.01
CA ALA A 53 5.18 9.97 9.65
C ALA A 53 6.37 9.37 10.40
N LYS A 54 7.58 9.46 9.83
CA LYS A 54 8.81 8.98 10.48
C LYS A 54 9.19 9.80 11.71
N ASP A 55 9.00 11.11 11.68
CA ASP A 55 9.29 11.97 12.82
C ASP A 55 8.28 11.78 13.95
N MET A 56 7.01 11.47 13.63
CA MET A 56 6.03 11.03 14.64
C MET A 56 6.47 9.76 15.36
N TYR A 57 6.99 8.76 14.63
CA TYR A 57 7.51 7.54 15.25
C TYR A 57 8.75 7.80 16.14
N LYS A 58 9.62 8.73 15.75
CA LYS A 58 10.74 9.17 16.61
C LYS A 58 10.22 9.90 17.86
N LEU A 59 9.18 10.71 17.72
CA LEU A 59 8.57 11.42 18.83
C LEU A 59 7.98 10.42 19.83
N PHE A 60 7.26 9.40 19.36
CA PHE A 60 6.80 8.27 20.18
C PHE A 60 7.94 7.67 21.02
N LYS A 61 9.09 7.38 20.40
CA LYS A 61 10.25 6.80 21.10
C LYS A 61 10.93 7.70 22.12
N SER A 62 10.80 9.02 21.98
CA SER A 62 11.57 10.00 22.76
C SER A 62 10.73 10.73 23.81
N ASN A 63 9.44 10.93 23.54
CA ASN A 63 8.51 11.62 24.43
C ASN A 63 7.06 11.17 24.16
N GLU A 64 6.60 10.17 24.92
CA GLU A 64 5.26 9.59 24.80
C GLU A 64 4.12 10.62 25.02
N GLU A 65 4.30 11.56 25.95
CA GLU A 65 3.26 12.55 26.28
C GLU A 65 3.11 13.61 25.16
N GLU A 66 4.24 14.12 24.64
CA GLU A 66 4.19 15.04 23.50
C GLU A 66 3.67 14.32 22.24
N PHE A 67 4.04 13.06 22.05
CA PHE A 67 3.49 12.24 20.96
C PHE A 67 1.96 12.14 21.03
N LYS A 68 1.37 11.77 22.19
CA LYS A 68 -0.09 11.70 22.37
C LYS A 68 -0.78 13.02 22.04
N LYS A 69 -0.19 14.12 22.47
CA LYS A 69 -0.71 15.47 22.23
C LYS A 69 -0.69 15.80 20.74
N VAL A 70 0.46 15.70 20.10
CA VAL A 70 0.63 16.00 18.66
C VAL A 70 -0.25 15.10 17.80
N PHE A 71 -0.35 13.81 18.14
CA PHE A 71 -1.20 12.85 17.42
C PHE A 71 -2.67 13.28 17.39
N LYS A 72 -3.21 13.74 18.52
CA LYS A 72 -4.58 14.25 18.63
C LYS A 72 -4.74 15.59 17.93
N GLU A 73 -3.84 16.54 18.17
CA GLU A 73 -3.91 17.90 17.61
C GLU A 73 -3.87 17.90 16.09
N GLN A 74 -3.06 17.01 15.48
CA GLN A 74 -2.96 16.86 14.03
C GLN A 74 -4.00 15.91 13.43
N ASN A 75 -4.84 15.27 14.27
CA ASN A 75 -5.86 14.32 13.86
C ASN A 75 -5.33 13.19 12.93
N LEU A 76 -4.20 12.59 13.32
CA LEU A 76 -3.48 11.63 12.46
C LEU A 76 -4.27 10.35 12.16
N ASN A 77 -5.25 9.99 13.00
CA ASN A 77 -6.18 8.88 12.72
C ASN A 77 -7.06 9.17 11.48
N GLN A 78 -7.51 10.41 11.30
CA GLN A 78 -8.30 10.79 10.13
C GLN A 78 -7.45 10.82 8.85
N GLU A 79 -6.20 11.27 8.95
CA GLU A 79 -5.23 11.20 7.86
C GLU A 79 -5.01 9.74 7.42
N LEU A 80 -4.79 8.84 8.38
CA LEU A 80 -4.66 7.39 8.13
C LEU A 80 -5.90 6.84 7.40
N LYS A 81 -7.11 7.13 7.87
CA LYS A 81 -8.37 6.66 7.24
C LYS A 81 -8.52 7.16 5.80
N THR A 82 -8.05 8.37 5.51
CA THR A 82 -8.06 8.94 4.16
C THR A 82 -7.07 8.20 3.27
N ASN A 83 -5.82 8.03 3.73
CA ASN A 83 -4.78 7.31 2.98
C ASN A 83 -5.14 5.84 2.76
N GLN A 84 -5.78 5.19 3.73
CA GLN A 84 -6.33 3.84 3.59
C GLN A 84 -7.32 3.76 2.43
N LYS A 85 -8.30 4.66 2.40
CA LYS A 85 -9.33 4.67 1.35
C LYS A 85 -8.72 4.89 -0.04
N GLU A 86 -7.76 5.79 -0.14
CA GLU A 86 -7.04 6.04 -1.39
C GLU A 86 -6.24 4.81 -1.84
N LEU A 87 -5.48 4.19 -0.93
CA LEU A 87 -4.68 3.01 -1.21
C LEU A 87 -5.55 1.83 -1.69
N LEU A 88 -6.65 1.56 -0.99
CA LEU A 88 -7.60 0.52 -1.38
C LEU A 88 -8.23 0.81 -2.76
N ASN A 89 -8.48 2.08 -3.07
CA ASN A 89 -8.96 2.47 -4.40
C ASN A 89 -7.90 2.20 -5.49
N TYR A 90 -6.62 2.49 -5.23
CA TYR A 90 -5.55 2.14 -6.18
C TYR A 90 -5.41 0.62 -6.36
N MET A 91 -5.46 -0.16 -5.29
CA MET A 91 -5.40 -1.62 -5.34
C MET A 91 -6.56 -2.22 -6.12
N HIS A 92 -7.79 -1.76 -5.85
CA HIS A 92 -8.99 -2.25 -6.53
C HIS A 92 -8.91 -2.06 -8.05
N TYR A 93 -8.36 -0.93 -8.51
CA TYR A 93 -8.25 -0.62 -9.94
C TYR A 93 -6.89 -0.93 -10.55
N PHE A 94 -5.96 -1.52 -9.78
CA PHE A 94 -4.57 -1.74 -10.15
C PHE A 94 -4.41 -2.34 -11.55
N LYS A 95 -5.07 -3.47 -11.82
CA LYS A 95 -4.93 -4.19 -13.10
C LYS A 95 -5.23 -3.30 -14.31
N LYS A 96 -6.26 -2.47 -14.20
CA LYS A 96 -6.69 -1.58 -15.26
C LYS A 96 -5.72 -0.40 -15.40
N ASP A 97 -5.43 0.26 -14.28
CA ASP A 97 -4.56 1.43 -14.22
C ASP A 97 -3.14 1.08 -14.70
N PHE A 98 -2.59 -0.03 -14.22
CA PHE A 98 -1.29 -0.55 -14.63
C PHE A 98 -1.21 -0.81 -16.13
N LYS A 99 -2.24 -1.44 -16.73
CA LYS A 99 -2.29 -1.68 -18.18
C LYS A 99 -2.28 -0.36 -18.97
N PHE A 100 -2.99 0.67 -18.51
CA PHE A 100 -2.93 1.98 -19.14
C PHE A 100 -1.55 2.63 -18.99
N MET A 101 -0.94 2.55 -17.82
CA MET A 101 0.40 3.08 -17.60
C MET A 101 1.45 2.36 -18.45
N GLN A 102 1.31 1.05 -18.69
CA GLN A 102 2.15 0.32 -19.63
C GLN A 102 2.04 0.85 -21.06
N ILE A 103 0.83 1.16 -21.53
CA ILE A 103 0.63 1.74 -22.87
C ILE A 103 1.32 3.10 -22.98
N LEU A 104 1.37 3.87 -21.89
CA LEU A 104 2.02 5.18 -21.82
C LEU A 104 3.51 5.13 -21.47
N GLY A 105 4.07 3.95 -21.16
CA GLY A 105 5.46 3.81 -20.68
C GLY A 105 5.71 4.40 -19.29
N LEU A 106 4.66 4.53 -18.47
CA LEU A 106 4.69 5.08 -17.11
C LEU A 106 4.48 4.01 -16.02
N ASP A 107 4.48 2.73 -16.40
CA ASP A 107 4.23 1.58 -15.54
C ASP A 107 5.19 1.47 -14.36
N ASN A 108 6.48 1.74 -14.57
CA ASN A 108 7.46 1.76 -13.47
C ASN A 108 7.19 2.91 -12.50
N ALA A 109 6.92 4.12 -13.00
CA ALA A 109 6.61 5.28 -12.16
C ALA A 109 5.35 5.03 -11.33
N TYR A 110 4.32 4.42 -11.93
CA TYR A 110 3.10 4.04 -11.24
C TYR A 110 3.33 3.00 -10.15
N LEU A 111 4.14 1.95 -10.42
CA LEU A 111 4.47 0.94 -9.41
C LEU A 111 5.25 1.54 -8.24
N VAL A 112 6.24 2.40 -8.51
CA VAL A 112 7.00 3.09 -7.46
C VAL A 112 6.08 3.96 -6.61
N ALA A 113 5.20 4.75 -7.25
CA ALA A 113 4.26 5.61 -6.56
C ALA A 113 3.27 4.81 -5.70
N LEU A 114 2.73 3.70 -6.21
CA LEU A 114 1.86 2.81 -5.45
C LEU A 114 2.57 2.17 -4.26
N LYS A 115 3.81 1.70 -4.47
CA LYS A 115 4.64 1.18 -3.39
C LYS A 115 4.92 2.24 -2.32
N ASN A 116 5.21 3.48 -2.71
CA ASN A 116 5.48 4.55 -1.74
C ASN A 116 4.22 4.96 -0.97
N LYS A 117 3.05 4.95 -1.62
CA LYS A 117 1.75 5.15 -0.96
C LYS A 117 1.46 4.04 0.05
N ASP A 118 1.76 2.80 -0.32
CA ASP A 118 1.69 1.64 0.55
C ASP A 118 2.63 1.79 1.76
N VAL A 119 3.92 2.07 1.55
CA VAL A 119 4.89 2.30 2.64
C VAL A 119 4.42 3.41 3.62
N LEU A 120 3.91 4.53 3.10
CA LEU A 120 3.39 5.61 3.94
C LEU A 120 2.23 5.13 4.81
N PHE A 121 1.29 4.40 4.22
CA PHE A 121 0.16 3.84 4.95
C PHE A 121 0.62 2.93 6.10
N GLY A 122 1.64 2.08 5.87
CA GLY A 122 2.26 1.27 6.92
C GLY A 122 2.85 2.05 8.08
N LEU A 123 3.59 3.12 7.82
CA LEU A 123 4.13 3.97 8.89
C LEU A 123 3.03 4.68 9.68
N GLN A 124 2.00 5.18 9.00
CA GLN A 124 0.88 5.83 9.66
C GLN A 124 0.05 4.85 10.50
N MET A 125 -0.15 3.63 9.99
CA MET A 125 -0.79 2.54 10.73
C MET A 125 0.02 2.21 12.00
N GLN A 126 1.34 2.11 11.89
CA GLN A 126 2.21 1.90 13.04
C GLN A 126 2.07 3.02 14.08
N ASN A 127 2.13 4.29 13.66
CA ASN A 127 1.93 5.41 14.58
C ASN A 127 0.55 5.39 15.27
N ASN A 128 -0.50 4.97 14.56
CA ASN A 128 -1.83 4.85 15.15
C ASN A 128 -1.90 3.71 16.17
N LEU A 129 -1.27 2.56 15.87
CA LEU A 129 -1.13 1.46 16.84
C LEU A 129 -0.32 1.88 18.07
N ASP A 130 0.78 2.63 17.89
CA ASP A 130 1.59 3.19 18.98
C ASP A 130 0.76 4.12 19.87
N TYR A 131 -0.07 4.96 19.26
CA TYR A 131 -0.98 5.83 19.97
C TYR A 131 -2.02 5.05 20.78
N PHE A 132 -2.69 4.05 20.19
CA PHE A 132 -3.64 3.22 20.92
C PHE A 132 -2.98 2.43 22.04
N TYR A 133 -1.78 1.88 21.80
CA TYR A 133 -0.99 1.22 22.83
C TYR A 133 -0.78 2.13 24.05
N LEU A 134 -0.43 3.40 23.84
CA LEU A 134 -0.22 4.36 24.92
C LEU A 134 -1.50 4.96 25.53
N ALA A 135 -2.57 5.09 24.75
CA ALA A 135 -3.78 5.82 25.14
C ALA A 135 -4.75 4.98 25.96
N SER A 136 -4.87 3.68 25.68
CA SER A 136 -6.01 2.90 26.20
C SER A 136 -5.66 1.82 27.22
N ASN A 137 -4.38 1.46 27.46
CA ASN A 137 -4.02 0.26 28.25
C ASN A 137 -4.83 -1.00 27.84
N SER A 138 -5.49 -0.95 26.68
CA SER A 138 -6.50 -1.88 26.20
C SER A 138 -6.59 -1.70 24.71
N THR A 139 -6.84 -2.79 24.02
CA THR A 139 -6.72 -2.81 22.57
C THR A 139 -8.07 -2.48 21.95
N ASP A 140 -8.18 -1.40 21.17
CA ASP A 140 -9.41 -1.06 20.44
C ASP A 140 -9.68 -2.11 19.35
N LEU A 141 -10.67 -2.96 19.61
CA LEU A 141 -11.08 -4.05 18.73
C LEU A 141 -11.63 -3.56 17.39
N GLU A 142 -12.25 -2.38 17.34
CA GLU A 142 -12.80 -1.84 16.09
C GLU A 142 -11.68 -1.44 15.13
N GLU A 143 -10.68 -0.72 15.64
CA GLU A 143 -9.51 -0.33 14.85
C GLU A 143 -8.73 -1.56 14.37
N ILE A 144 -8.63 -2.62 15.17
CA ILE A 144 -7.95 -3.85 14.73
C ILE A 144 -8.75 -4.65 13.73
N ASN A 145 -10.08 -4.75 13.88
CA ASN A 145 -10.91 -5.36 12.85
C ASN A 145 -10.82 -4.59 11.53
N ASN A 146 -10.77 -3.25 11.59
CA ASN A 146 -10.51 -2.44 10.40
C ASN A 146 -9.15 -2.77 9.77
N TYR A 147 -8.12 -3.01 10.57
CA TYR A 147 -6.82 -3.43 10.04
C TYR A 147 -6.80 -4.83 9.45
N LEU A 148 -7.46 -5.80 10.08
CA LEU A 148 -7.57 -7.16 9.53
C LEU A 148 -8.28 -7.15 8.16
N ASN A 149 -9.33 -6.34 8.01
CA ASN A 149 -10.00 -6.16 6.73
C ASN A 149 -9.06 -5.62 5.63
N ILE A 150 -8.06 -4.80 5.99
CA ILE A 150 -7.07 -4.30 5.03
C ILE A 150 -6.13 -5.43 4.59
N VAL A 151 -5.69 -6.29 5.53
CA VAL A 151 -4.83 -7.44 5.20
C VAL A 151 -5.50 -8.35 4.17
N ASP A 152 -6.81 -8.60 4.29
CA ASP A 152 -7.56 -9.40 3.33
C ASP A 152 -7.59 -8.75 1.93
N ASN A 153 -7.76 -7.43 1.84
CA ASN A 153 -7.70 -6.70 0.57
C ASN A 153 -6.28 -6.74 -0.05
N PHE A 154 -5.25 -6.60 0.78
CA PHE A 154 -3.86 -6.72 0.34
C PHE A 154 -3.56 -8.11 -0.19
N LEU A 155 -4.05 -9.17 0.45
CA LEU A 155 -3.83 -10.54 -0.01
C LEU A 155 -4.34 -10.74 -1.45
N VAL A 156 -5.52 -10.20 -1.76
CA VAL A 156 -6.07 -10.21 -3.13
C VAL A 156 -5.18 -9.41 -4.07
N PHE A 157 -4.74 -8.22 -3.67
CA PHE A 157 -3.87 -7.35 -4.46
C PHE A 157 -2.50 -8.00 -4.74
N MET A 158 -1.90 -8.68 -3.75
CA MET A 158 -0.62 -9.38 -3.92
C MET A 158 -0.69 -10.46 -5.01
N SER A 159 -1.83 -11.14 -5.13
CA SER A 159 -2.03 -12.11 -6.22
C SER A 159 -1.99 -11.47 -7.62
N GLU A 160 -2.34 -10.19 -7.76
CA GLU A 160 -2.21 -9.45 -9.01
C GLU A 160 -0.76 -8.97 -9.24
N ILE A 161 -0.05 -8.61 -8.17
CA ILE A 161 1.39 -8.25 -8.23
C ILE A 161 2.24 -9.44 -8.66
N GLU A 162 1.95 -10.64 -8.17
CA GLU A 162 2.68 -11.86 -8.53
C GLU A 162 2.63 -12.16 -10.04
N LYS A 163 1.49 -11.88 -10.67
CA LYS A 163 1.24 -12.09 -12.11
C LYS A 163 2.05 -11.14 -13.00
N LEU A 164 2.70 -10.12 -12.44
CA LEU A 164 3.53 -9.21 -13.23
C LEU A 164 4.71 -9.96 -13.87
N PRO A 165 5.20 -9.54 -15.05
CA PRO A 165 6.40 -10.12 -15.66
C PRO A 165 7.67 -9.99 -14.78
N PRO A 166 8.69 -10.85 -14.98
CA PRO A 166 9.93 -10.82 -14.19
C PRO A 166 10.65 -9.48 -14.14
N LYS A 167 10.53 -8.64 -15.18
CA LYS A 167 11.14 -7.30 -15.21
C LYS A 167 10.67 -6.37 -14.07
N TYR A 168 9.64 -6.74 -13.30
CA TYR A 168 9.14 -6.00 -12.14
C TYR A 168 9.45 -6.68 -10.79
N ASN A 169 10.32 -7.69 -10.76
CA ASN A 169 10.61 -8.49 -9.54
C ASN A 169 11.03 -7.63 -8.34
N LEU A 170 11.82 -6.56 -8.54
CA LEU A 170 12.17 -5.63 -7.47
C LEU A 170 10.92 -5.03 -6.80
N GLY A 171 9.97 -4.55 -7.61
CA GLY A 171 8.69 -4.03 -7.12
C GLY A 171 7.88 -5.10 -6.38
N LYS A 172 7.87 -6.34 -6.89
CA LYS A 172 7.21 -7.47 -6.19
C LYS A 172 7.82 -7.73 -4.82
N ILE A 173 9.15 -7.77 -4.72
CA ILE A 173 9.86 -7.95 -3.45
C ILE A 173 9.47 -6.84 -2.46
N MET A 174 9.44 -5.58 -2.90
CA MET A 174 9.08 -4.46 -2.04
C MET A 174 7.65 -4.56 -1.51
N PHE A 175 6.68 -4.96 -2.34
CA PHE A 175 5.30 -5.20 -1.88
C PHE A 175 5.21 -6.37 -0.90
N GLU A 176 5.96 -7.45 -1.12
CA GLU A 176 6.02 -8.58 -0.17
C GLU A 176 6.65 -8.17 1.18
N ILE A 177 7.69 -7.32 1.18
CA ILE A 177 8.27 -6.76 2.41
C ILE A 177 7.22 -5.94 3.17
N ASN A 178 6.52 -5.05 2.49
CA ASN A 178 5.47 -4.24 3.12
C ASN A 178 4.33 -5.10 3.66
N PHE A 179 3.87 -6.08 2.88
CA PHE A 179 2.82 -7.01 3.31
C PHE A 179 3.25 -7.79 4.55
N MET A 180 4.48 -8.29 4.58
CA MET A 180 5.04 -8.95 5.75
C MET A 180 5.13 -8.02 6.96
N ASN A 181 5.52 -6.75 6.75
CA ASN A 181 5.58 -5.75 7.81
C ASN A 181 4.20 -5.52 8.43
N TYR A 182 3.13 -5.37 7.64
CA TYR A 182 1.76 -5.25 8.18
C TYR A 182 1.40 -6.42 9.09
N ASN A 183 1.61 -7.65 8.61
CA ASN A 183 1.32 -8.83 9.40
C ASN A 183 2.19 -8.89 10.69
N THR A 184 3.44 -8.42 10.61
CA THR A 184 4.35 -8.33 11.76
C THR A 184 3.86 -7.34 12.82
N LEU A 185 3.28 -6.20 12.42
CA LEU A 185 2.77 -5.20 13.37
C LEU A 185 1.74 -5.84 14.34
N PHE A 186 0.88 -6.74 13.86
CA PHE A 186 -0.09 -7.43 14.72
C PHE A 186 0.53 -8.31 15.80
N PHE A 187 1.73 -8.85 15.56
CA PHE A 187 2.46 -9.64 16.56
C PHE A 187 3.42 -8.81 17.39
N GLY A 188 3.90 -7.67 16.87
CA GLY A 188 4.84 -6.78 17.55
C GLY A 188 4.18 -5.87 18.58
N PHE A 189 3.02 -5.29 18.26
CA PHE A 189 2.37 -4.24 19.05
C PHE A 189 1.36 -4.74 20.10
N THR A 190 0.99 -6.01 20.03
CA THR A 190 0.04 -6.63 20.95
C THR A 190 0.80 -7.21 22.13
N LEU A 191 1.26 -6.39 23.09
CA LEU A 191 1.92 -6.91 24.30
C LEU A 191 1.00 -7.79 25.16
N ASP A 192 -0.32 -7.69 24.96
CA ASP A 192 -1.29 -8.55 25.62
C ASP A 192 -1.44 -9.89 24.90
N LYS A 193 -1.00 -10.97 25.57
CA LYS A 193 -1.21 -12.36 25.15
C LYS A 193 -2.69 -12.62 24.84
N ASN A 194 -3.61 -12.19 25.71
CA ASN A 194 -5.03 -12.49 25.57
C ASN A 194 -5.61 -11.86 24.30
N PHE A 195 -5.11 -10.69 23.95
CA PHE A 195 -5.49 -10.02 22.71
C PHE A 195 -5.03 -10.79 21.47
N ILE A 196 -3.76 -11.21 21.39
CA ILE A 196 -3.29 -12.04 20.25
C ILE A 196 -4.15 -13.29 20.09
N CYS A 197 -4.49 -13.92 21.21
CA CYS A 197 -5.27 -15.15 21.19
C CYS A 197 -6.73 -14.94 20.79
N SER A 198 -7.27 -13.73 20.98
CA SER A 198 -8.64 -13.38 20.58
C SER A 198 -8.78 -13.04 19.09
N ILE A 199 -7.70 -12.71 18.39
CA ILE A 199 -7.72 -12.45 16.95
C ILE A 199 -8.12 -13.74 16.20
N PRO A 200 -9.24 -13.76 15.47
CA PRO A 200 -9.71 -14.98 14.79
C PRO A 200 -8.75 -15.47 13.68
N GLN A 201 -8.15 -14.54 12.94
CA GLN A 201 -7.30 -14.82 11.77
C GLN A 201 -5.78 -14.91 12.10
N LYS A 202 -5.39 -14.97 13.38
CA LYS A 202 -3.98 -14.92 13.82
C LYS A 202 -3.09 -15.98 13.16
N GLU A 203 -3.62 -17.18 12.90
CA GLU A 203 -2.90 -18.22 12.16
C GLU A 203 -2.65 -17.82 10.69
N GLN A 204 -3.64 -17.23 10.02
CA GLN A 204 -3.52 -16.72 8.65
C GLN A 204 -2.49 -15.59 8.57
N LEU A 205 -2.43 -14.69 9.57
CA LEU A 205 -1.41 -13.64 9.61
C LEU A 205 0.01 -14.21 9.63
N LEU A 206 0.25 -15.28 10.41
CA LEU A 206 1.54 -15.97 10.42
C LEU A 206 1.82 -16.65 9.07
N GLU A 207 0.82 -17.29 8.47
CA GLU A 207 0.94 -17.93 7.16
C GLU A 207 1.30 -16.91 6.08
N ASN A 208 0.64 -15.75 6.08
CA ASN A 208 0.97 -14.63 5.20
C ASN A 208 2.44 -14.20 5.34
N MET A 209 2.94 -14.05 6.58
CA MET A 209 4.36 -13.70 6.81
C MET A 209 5.32 -14.75 6.24
N ILE A 210 5.03 -16.04 6.44
CA ILE A 210 5.87 -17.13 5.93
C ILE A 210 5.85 -17.14 4.40
N ASN A 211 4.66 -17.05 3.80
CA ASN A 211 4.48 -17.05 2.35
C ASN A 211 5.19 -15.86 1.69
N SER A 212 5.08 -14.66 2.27
CA SER A 212 5.82 -13.48 1.78
C SER A 212 7.32 -13.70 1.85
N TYR A 213 7.84 -14.24 2.96
CA TYR A 213 9.26 -14.56 3.11
C TYR A 213 9.75 -15.56 2.05
N GLU A 214 8.99 -16.61 1.79
CA GLU A 214 9.32 -17.60 0.75
C GLU A 214 9.31 -16.97 -0.65
N LYS A 215 8.31 -16.15 -0.98
CA LYS A 215 8.24 -15.45 -2.27
C LYS A 215 9.38 -14.46 -2.48
N MET A 216 9.77 -13.71 -1.44
CA MET A 216 10.92 -12.82 -1.49
C MET A 216 12.21 -13.58 -1.83
N ASN A 217 12.42 -14.76 -1.22
CA ASN A 217 13.56 -15.62 -1.54
C ASN A 217 13.50 -16.17 -2.98
N LEU A 218 12.31 -16.54 -3.47
CA LEU A 218 12.14 -16.99 -4.86
C LEU A 218 12.44 -15.88 -5.87
N PHE A 219 12.02 -14.63 -5.61
CA PHE A 219 12.34 -13.51 -6.48
C PHE A 219 13.84 -13.16 -6.43
N HIS A 220 14.49 -13.37 -5.29
CA HIS A 220 15.93 -13.17 -5.11
C HIS A 220 16.76 -14.11 -5.99
N ASP A 221 16.43 -15.41 -6.02
CA ASP A 221 17.22 -16.41 -6.75
C ASP A 221 17.19 -16.25 -8.27
N VAL A 222 16.21 -15.48 -8.79
CA VAL A 222 16.04 -15.21 -10.23
C VAL A 222 16.86 -14.00 -10.70
N ASP A 223 17.26 -13.07 -9.82
CA ASP A 223 17.74 -11.73 -10.19
C ASP A 223 19.12 -11.32 -9.61
N LEU A 224 19.99 -12.29 -9.27
CA LEU A 224 21.36 -12.07 -8.78
C LEU A 224 22.35 -11.35 -9.74
N LYS A 225 21.87 -10.56 -10.71
CA LYS A 225 22.70 -9.77 -11.64
C LYS A 225 22.65 -8.25 -11.49
N PHE A 226 21.94 -7.66 -10.52
CA PHE A 226 21.89 -6.20 -10.39
C PHE A 226 22.42 -5.66 -9.05
N GLN A 227 23.37 -4.72 -9.15
CA GLN A 227 23.97 -3.94 -8.06
C GLN A 227 23.12 -2.71 -7.74
N ASP A 228 21.97 -2.88 -7.06
CA ASP A 228 21.21 -1.74 -6.55
C ASP A 228 21.25 -1.72 -5.01
N GLN A 229 21.55 -0.55 -4.43
CA GLN A 229 21.67 -0.37 -2.98
C GLN A 229 20.32 -0.58 -2.29
N GLU A 230 19.21 -0.23 -2.94
CA GLU A 230 17.86 -0.49 -2.42
C GLU A 230 17.55 -2.00 -2.34
N LEU A 231 18.03 -2.79 -3.31
CA LEU A 231 17.89 -4.24 -3.28
C LEU A 231 18.76 -4.86 -2.17
N TYR A 232 19.98 -4.35 -1.96
CA TYR A 232 20.83 -4.80 -0.85
C TYR A 232 20.21 -4.52 0.53
N GLU A 233 19.63 -3.33 0.73
CA GLU A 233 18.92 -3.00 1.97
C GLU A 233 17.68 -3.88 2.15
N ALA A 234 16.90 -4.12 1.10
CA ALA A 234 15.80 -5.07 1.11
C ALA A 234 16.23 -6.50 1.48
N ILE A 235 17.37 -6.98 0.97
CA ILE A 235 17.95 -8.30 1.28
C ILE A 235 18.48 -8.39 2.72
N TYR A 236 19.07 -7.32 3.24
CA TYR A 236 19.49 -7.31 4.63
C TYR A 236 18.28 -7.41 5.57
N ILE A 237 17.20 -6.69 5.23
CA ILE A 237 15.92 -6.76 5.94
C ILE A 237 15.34 -8.19 5.91
N THR A 238 15.40 -8.93 4.78
CA THR A 238 14.86 -10.31 4.74
C THR A 238 15.53 -11.26 5.74
N LYS A 239 16.83 -11.10 6.03
CA LYS A 239 17.50 -11.91 7.07
C LYS A 239 16.96 -11.62 8.46
N GLU A 240 16.61 -10.37 8.75
CA GLU A 240 15.94 -9.98 10.00
C GLU A 240 14.47 -10.39 10.04
N LEU A 241 13.81 -10.56 8.88
CA LEU A 241 12.39 -10.95 8.80
C LEU A 241 12.11 -12.37 9.35
N ASN A 242 13.05 -13.32 9.25
CA ASN A 242 12.91 -14.65 9.85
C ASN A 242 12.85 -14.59 11.40
N TYR A 243 13.50 -13.61 12.01
CA TYR A 243 13.39 -13.37 13.46
C TYR A 243 11.95 -13.01 13.86
N PHE A 244 11.28 -12.16 13.09
CA PHE A 244 9.88 -11.78 13.34
C PHE A 244 8.90 -12.96 13.16
N ILE A 245 9.13 -13.85 12.19
CA ILE A 245 8.36 -15.10 12.04
C ILE A 245 8.50 -15.96 13.30
N ASN A 246 9.71 -16.09 13.85
CA ASN A 246 9.94 -16.90 15.06
C ASN A 246 9.27 -16.28 16.30
N ILE A 247 9.25 -14.94 16.42
CA ILE A 247 8.48 -14.24 17.46
C ILE A 247 6.99 -14.57 17.34
N ALA A 248 6.43 -14.42 16.13
CA ALA A 248 5.01 -14.68 15.87
C ALA A 248 4.64 -16.14 16.22
N LYS A 249 5.45 -17.11 15.78
CA LYS A 249 5.30 -18.53 16.17
C LYS A 249 5.31 -18.73 17.69
N GLY A 250 6.25 -18.08 18.38
CA GLY A 250 6.36 -18.14 19.85
C GLY A 250 5.11 -17.60 20.55
N ARG A 251 4.60 -16.45 20.10
CA ARG A 251 3.39 -15.82 20.64
C ARG A 251 2.14 -16.67 20.39
N LEU A 252 1.97 -17.22 19.19
CA LEU A 252 0.84 -18.13 18.89
C LEU A 252 0.90 -19.43 19.68
N LYS A 253 2.09 -19.98 19.93
CA LYS A 253 2.25 -21.16 20.78
C LYS A 253 1.75 -20.90 22.21
N ALA A 254 1.90 -19.67 22.71
CA ALA A 254 1.40 -19.30 24.02
C ALA A 254 -0.14 -19.31 24.08
N CYS A 255 -0.86 -19.08 22.98
CA CYS A 255 -2.33 -19.09 22.94
C CYS A 255 -2.97 -20.46 23.10
N ARG A 256 -2.22 -21.54 22.85
CA ARG A 256 -2.68 -22.92 22.97
C ARG A 256 -2.48 -23.51 24.38
N ARG A 257 -2.02 -22.69 25.33
CA ARG A 257 -1.86 -23.00 26.76
C ARG A 257 -2.73 -22.08 27.59
#